data_AF-A0A7W1AQY1-F1
#
_entry.id   AF-A0A7W1AQY1-F1
#
_cell.length_a   1.000
_cell.length_b   1.000
_cell.length_c   1.000
_cell.angle_alpha   90.00
_cell.angle_beta   90.00
_cell.angle_gamma   90.00
#
_symmetry.space_group_name_H-M   'P 1'
#
loop_
_entity.id
_entity.type
_entity.pdbx_description
1 polymer ?
#
loop_
_entity_poly.entity_id
_entity_poly.type
_entity_poly.pdbx_seq_one_letter_code
_entity_poly.pdbx_strand_id
1 'polypeptide(L)'
;FAVVEFNTADLRHPNLQPDYAAGYRGLRDLWNFGARHVSPMAWNGSNGVNAGKAGYSTFTAWRNTLLEEAARDFLLARAGLPLGSLLYSFGTPRHADDDGWTPEAGTIALTNGALNVTPDSARRVTLRSPRGLPPHAGRAAMFIVGLREGLTRVRVSGRQSEEADWSVLADASGDALRATTAGIAVSRSVSAPSAKIDQLRVELEFADATPRILTRFAAIQPKF
;
A
#
# COMPACT_ATOMS: atom_id res chain seq x y z
N PHE A 1 -12.65 -5.74 -11.39
CA PHE A 1 -14.01 -6.24 -11.08
C PHE A 1 -14.72 -5.23 -10.20
N ALA A 2 -16.00 -5.44 -9.89
CA ALA A 2 -16.75 -4.62 -8.92
C ALA A 2 -17.05 -5.45 -7.66
N VAL A 3 -17.02 -4.82 -6.50
CA VAL A 3 -17.47 -5.40 -5.23
C VAL A 3 -18.82 -4.78 -4.90
N VAL A 4 -19.86 -5.60 -5.01
CA VAL A 4 -21.21 -5.25 -4.58
C VAL A 4 -21.29 -5.61 -3.10
N GLU A 5 -21.66 -4.65 -2.26
CA GLU A 5 -21.79 -4.79 -0.80
C GLU A 5 -20.48 -5.10 -0.05
N PHE A 6 -19.64 -4.08 0.08
CA PHE A 6 -18.49 -4.12 0.97
C PHE A 6 -18.83 -3.63 2.37
N ASN A 7 -18.52 -4.44 3.38
CA ASN A 7 -18.45 -4.06 4.78
C ASN A 7 -17.38 -4.90 5.47
N THR A 8 -16.74 -4.36 6.51
CA THR A 8 -15.71 -5.08 7.29
C THR A 8 -16.29 -5.83 8.48
N ALA A 9 -17.59 -5.70 8.76
CA ALA A 9 -18.26 -6.41 9.84
C ALA A 9 -18.38 -7.90 9.56
N ASP A 10 -18.18 -8.72 10.61
CA ASP A 10 -18.47 -10.15 10.54
C ASP A 10 -19.99 -10.37 10.65
N LEU A 11 -20.59 -10.90 9.58
CA LEU A 11 -22.03 -11.17 9.52
C LEU A 11 -22.49 -12.17 10.61
N ARG A 12 -21.59 -13.01 11.12
CA ARG A 12 -21.87 -13.95 12.22
C ARG A 12 -21.89 -13.26 13.58
N HIS A 13 -21.28 -12.08 13.67
CA HIS A 13 -21.16 -11.28 14.90
C HIS A 13 -21.59 -9.83 14.63
N PRO A 14 -22.88 -9.59 14.35
CA PRO A 14 -23.36 -8.33 13.78
C PRO A 14 -23.24 -7.12 14.73
N ASN A 15 -23.04 -7.37 16.02
CA ASN A 15 -22.82 -6.36 17.05
C ASN A 15 -21.33 -6.01 17.24
N LEU A 16 -20.41 -6.80 16.67
CA LEU A 16 -18.98 -6.52 16.73
C LEU A 16 -18.63 -5.45 15.71
N GLN A 17 -18.07 -4.35 16.19
CA GLN A 17 -17.64 -3.25 15.33
C GLN A 17 -16.21 -3.46 14.85
N PRO A 18 -15.97 -3.45 13.53
CA PRO A 18 -14.63 -3.34 13.00
C PRO A 18 -13.97 -2.05 13.45
N ASP A 19 -12.67 -2.13 13.72
CA ASP A 19 -11.85 -0.96 13.97
C ASP A 19 -11.44 -0.26 12.66
N TYR A 20 -10.79 0.89 12.80
CA TYR A 20 -10.24 1.65 11.68
C TYR A 20 -9.23 0.82 10.88
N ALA A 21 -8.40 0.01 11.55
CA ALA A 21 -7.36 -0.78 10.92
C ALA A 21 -7.95 -1.81 9.95
N ALA A 22 -9.04 -2.49 10.32
CA ALA A 22 -9.77 -3.40 9.45
C ALA A 22 -10.33 -2.67 8.22
N GLY A 23 -10.88 -1.46 8.39
CA GLY A 23 -11.32 -0.60 7.30
C GLY A 23 -10.19 -0.26 6.34
N TYR A 24 -9.09 0.29 6.86
CA TYR A 24 -7.91 0.68 6.08
C TYR A 24 -7.32 -0.51 5.30
N ARG A 25 -7.05 -1.63 5.96
CA ARG A 25 -6.46 -2.82 5.32
C ARG A 25 -7.39 -3.43 4.27
N GLY A 26 -8.69 -3.52 4.57
CA GLY A 26 -9.68 -4.04 3.63
C GLY A 26 -9.76 -3.21 2.35
N LEU A 27 -9.77 -1.87 2.47
CA LEU A 27 -9.75 -0.96 1.32
C LEU A 27 -8.41 -1.05 0.56
N ARG A 28 -7.27 -1.06 1.26
CA ARG A 28 -5.96 -1.27 0.62
C ARG A 28 -5.94 -2.52 -0.24
N ASP A 29 -6.36 -3.64 0.33
CA ASP A 29 -6.32 -4.94 -0.33
C ASP A 29 -7.31 -4.99 -1.50
N LEU A 30 -8.55 -4.51 -1.31
CA LEU A 30 -9.55 -4.47 -2.40
C LEU A 30 -9.04 -3.76 -3.66
N TRP A 31 -8.47 -2.56 -3.50
CA TRP A 31 -8.01 -1.78 -4.65
C TRP A 31 -6.69 -2.28 -5.21
N ASN A 32 -5.77 -2.77 -4.36
CA ASN A 32 -4.56 -3.43 -4.82
C ASN A 32 -4.92 -4.67 -5.66
N PHE A 33 -5.94 -5.44 -5.29
CA PHE A 33 -6.39 -6.59 -6.07
C PHE A 33 -7.24 -6.24 -7.30
N GLY A 34 -7.47 -4.96 -7.58
CA GLY A 34 -8.09 -4.51 -8.84
C GLY A 34 -9.60 -4.32 -8.79
N ALA A 35 -10.17 -4.07 -7.60
CA ALA A 35 -11.49 -3.48 -7.50
C ALA A 35 -11.52 -2.15 -8.25
N ARG A 36 -12.53 -1.98 -9.12
CA ARG A 36 -12.77 -0.75 -9.89
C ARG A 36 -13.96 0.03 -9.34
N HIS A 37 -14.90 -0.68 -8.74
CA HIS A 37 -16.09 -0.14 -8.10
C HIS A 37 -16.30 -0.89 -6.79
N VAL A 38 -16.63 -0.15 -5.74
CA VAL A 38 -16.97 -0.70 -4.43
C VAL A 38 -18.23 0.00 -3.97
N SER A 39 -19.30 -0.77 -3.77
CA SER A 39 -20.53 -0.29 -3.17
C SER A 39 -20.53 -0.65 -1.69
N PRO A 40 -20.49 0.31 -0.77
CA PRO A 40 -20.65 0.01 0.64
C PRO A 40 -21.98 -0.69 0.93
N MET A 41 -21.97 -1.72 1.77
CA MET A 41 -23.20 -2.29 2.32
C MET A 41 -23.75 -1.33 3.36
N ALA A 42 -24.94 -0.78 3.10
CA ALA A 42 -25.60 0.19 3.98
C ALA A 42 -27.14 -0.02 4.01
N TRP A 43 -27.60 -1.26 3.85
CA TRP A 43 -29.01 -1.62 3.71
C TRP A 43 -29.79 -1.33 5.00
N ASN A 44 -30.85 -0.52 4.94
CA ASN A 44 -31.60 0.05 6.07
C ASN A 44 -30.96 1.28 6.73
N GLY A 45 -29.74 1.67 6.34
CA GLY A 45 -29.18 2.99 6.68
C GLY A 45 -28.85 3.19 8.16
N SER A 46 -28.43 2.14 8.87
CA SER A 46 -27.90 2.32 10.23
C SER A 46 -26.80 3.38 10.23
N ASN A 47 -26.79 4.20 11.26
CA ASN A 47 -25.81 5.26 11.43
C ASN A 47 -24.85 4.88 12.55
N GLY A 48 -23.54 5.00 12.32
CA GLY A 48 -22.51 4.65 13.30
C GLY A 48 -22.66 5.38 14.63
N VAL A 49 -23.31 6.57 14.67
CA VAL A 49 -23.65 7.26 15.93
C VAL A 49 -24.60 6.48 16.85
N ASN A 50 -25.24 5.43 16.33
CA ASN A 50 -26.13 4.53 17.08
C ASN A 50 -25.44 3.22 17.49
N ALA A 51 -24.12 3.13 17.33
CA ALA A 51 -23.28 2.09 17.89
C ALA A 51 -23.71 1.67 19.31
N GLY A 52 -23.96 0.37 19.51
CA GLY A 52 -24.33 -0.20 20.81
C GLY A 52 -25.78 0.02 21.25
N LYS A 53 -26.61 0.72 20.47
CA LYS A 53 -28.05 0.89 20.76
C LYS A 53 -28.88 -0.29 20.25
N ALA A 54 -30.02 -0.53 20.87
CA ALA A 54 -30.97 -1.55 20.40
C ALA A 54 -31.38 -1.30 18.94
N GLY A 55 -31.38 -2.35 18.12
CA GLY A 55 -31.72 -2.26 16.69
C GLY A 55 -30.59 -1.78 15.77
N TYR A 56 -29.43 -1.40 16.32
CA TYR A 56 -28.24 -1.11 15.50
C TYR A 56 -27.65 -2.41 14.94
N SER A 57 -27.33 -2.42 13.64
CA SER A 57 -26.58 -3.51 13.01
C SER A 57 -25.37 -2.98 12.25
N THR A 58 -24.18 -3.47 12.60
CA THR A 58 -22.91 -2.93 12.10
C THR A 58 -22.76 -3.11 10.60
N PHE A 59 -23.13 -4.28 10.06
CA PHE A 59 -22.98 -4.57 8.62
C PHE A 59 -23.92 -3.74 7.73
N THR A 60 -24.89 -3.04 8.31
CA THR A 60 -25.79 -2.12 7.63
C THR A 60 -25.40 -0.64 7.75
N ALA A 61 -24.32 -0.35 8.49
CA ALA A 61 -23.88 1.01 8.76
C ALA A 61 -22.69 1.41 7.88
N TRP A 62 -22.77 2.62 7.33
CA TRP A 62 -21.65 3.27 6.63
C TRP A 62 -21.37 4.65 7.21
N ARG A 63 -22.39 5.52 7.26
CA ARG A 63 -22.23 6.88 7.76
C ARG A 63 -21.79 6.91 9.22
N ASN A 64 -20.81 7.75 9.52
CA ASN A 64 -20.20 7.96 10.84
C ASN A 64 -19.62 6.66 11.43
N THR A 65 -19.08 5.78 10.58
CA THR A 65 -18.34 4.59 11.01
C THR A 65 -16.84 4.79 10.81
N LEU A 66 -16.02 4.02 11.54
CA LEU A 66 -14.57 3.99 11.32
C LEU A 66 -14.21 3.51 9.90
N LEU A 67 -15.07 2.71 9.27
CA LEU A 67 -14.90 2.30 7.88
C LEU A 67 -15.05 3.47 6.89
N GLU A 68 -16.05 4.36 7.11
CA GLU A 68 -16.17 5.58 6.30
C GLU A 68 -14.97 6.51 6.50
N GLU A 69 -14.49 6.66 7.73
CA GLU A 69 -13.29 7.46 8.02
C GLU A 69 -12.05 6.91 7.31
N ALA A 70 -11.81 5.60 7.41
CA ALA A 70 -10.72 4.94 6.69
C ALA A 70 -10.87 5.09 5.17
N ALA A 71 -12.10 5.02 4.64
CA ALA A 71 -12.37 5.23 3.22
C ALA A 71 -12.00 6.63 2.75
N ARG A 72 -12.35 7.67 3.51
CA ARG A 72 -11.97 9.05 3.17
C ARG A 72 -10.46 9.20 3.11
N ASP A 73 -9.74 8.76 4.14
CA ASP A 73 -8.29 8.90 4.20
C ASP A 73 -7.60 8.07 3.09
N PHE A 74 -8.05 6.84 2.84
CA PHE A 74 -7.46 5.98 1.80
C PHE A 74 -7.73 6.48 0.38
N LEU A 75 -8.96 6.93 0.09
CA LEU A 75 -9.30 7.46 -1.24
C LEU A 75 -8.54 8.75 -1.56
N LEU A 76 -8.27 9.58 -0.55
CA LEU A 76 -7.38 10.74 -0.71
C LEU A 76 -5.95 10.31 -1.04
N ALA A 77 -5.39 9.30 -0.35
CA ALA A 77 -4.06 8.79 -0.64
C ALA A 77 -3.93 8.19 -2.05
N ARG A 78 -5.01 7.58 -2.55
CA ARG A 78 -5.09 6.94 -3.87
C ARG A 78 -5.43 7.89 -5.02
N ALA A 79 -5.91 9.10 -4.72
CA ALA A 79 -6.36 10.04 -5.72
C ALA A 79 -5.31 10.26 -6.83
N GLY A 80 -5.74 10.18 -8.09
CA GLY A 80 -4.88 10.38 -9.26
C GLY A 80 -4.06 9.16 -9.70
N LEU A 81 -4.12 8.03 -9.00
CA LEU A 81 -3.47 6.80 -9.46
C LEU A 81 -4.23 6.15 -10.64
N PRO A 82 -3.53 5.71 -11.70
CA PRO A 82 -4.13 4.89 -12.75
C PRO A 82 -4.77 3.62 -12.21
N LEU A 83 -5.85 3.16 -12.85
CA LEU A 83 -6.52 1.92 -12.49
C LEU A 83 -5.54 0.74 -12.48
N GLY A 84 -5.65 -0.10 -11.45
CA GLY A 84 -4.75 -1.24 -11.24
C GLY A 84 -3.37 -0.88 -10.68
N SER A 85 -3.09 0.38 -10.33
CA SER A 85 -1.85 0.71 -9.62
C SER A 85 -1.90 0.17 -8.19
N LEU A 86 -0.78 -0.36 -7.71
CA LEU A 86 -0.64 -0.72 -6.30
C LEU A 86 -0.30 0.51 -5.49
N LEU A 87 -0.85 0.61 -4.29
CA LEU A 87 -0.49 1.61 -3.30
C LEU A 87 -0.35 0.95 -1.93
N TYR A 88 0.77 1.22 -1.30
CA TYR A 88 1.05 0.97 0.11
C TYR A 88 1.40 2.33 0.71
N SER A 89 0.50 2.88 1.53
CA SER A 89 0.69 4.20 2.16
C SER A 89 1.23 4.09 3.58
N PHE A 90 1.46 2.86 4.07
CA PHE A 90 1.97 2.59 5.42
C PHE A 90 1.11 3.25 6.50
N GLY A 91 -0.21 3.10 6.33
CA GLY A 91 -1.24 3.69 7.16
C GLY A 91 -1.81 5.00 6.60
N THR A 92 -2.30 5.83 7.51
CA THR A 92 -2.93 7.14 7.26
C THR A 92 -2.53 8.13 8.37
N PRO A 93 -2.88 9.43 8.30
CA PRO A 93 -2.58 10.36 9.39
C PRO A 93 -3.12 9.95 10.79
N ARG A 94 -4.05 8.99 10.85
CA ARG A 94 -4.65 8.47 12.10
C ARG A 94 -4.21 7.06 12.46
N HIS A 95 -3.56 6.35 11.55
CA HIS A 95 -3.26 4.92 11.69
C HIS A 95 -1.86 4.60 11.21
N ALA A 96 -1.09 3.87 12.01
CA ALA A 96 0.23 3.37 11.65
C ALA A 96 0.13 1.90 11.21
N ASP A 97 0.70 1.57 10.05
CA ASP A 97 0.69 0.21 9.50
C ASP A 97 1.96 -0.02 8.67
N ASP A 98 2.51 -1.23 8.67
CA ASP A 98 3.59 -1.61 7.74
C ASP A 98 3.08 -2.11 6.40
N ASP A 99 1.76 -2.21 6.25
CA ASP A 99 1.09 -2.88 5.16
C ASP A 99 1.59 -4.31 4.89
N GLY A 100 2.09 -4.99 5.92
CA GLY A 100 2.71 -6.31 5.81
C GLY A 100 4.09 -6.31 5.14
N TRP A 101 4.71 -5.14 4.96
CA TRP A 101 6.11 -5.06 4.52
C TRP A 101 7.06 -5.42 5.66
N THR A 102 8.15 -6.11 5.34
CA THR A 102 9.15 -6.54 6.34
C THR A 102 10.54 -6.06 5.96
N PRO A 103 11.36 -5.58 6.93
CA PRO A 103 12.75 -5.23 6.65
C PRO A 103 13.62 -6.50 6.51
N GLU A 104 14.55 -6.46 5.57
CA GLU A 104 15.66 -7.43 5.43
C GLU A 104 17.01 -6.80 5.79
N ALA A 105 17.15 -5.49 5.59
CA ALA A 105 18.31 -4.70 5.97
C ALA A 105 17.83 -3.32 6.44
N GLY A 106 18.54 -2.74 7.42
CA GLY A 106 18.07 -1.59 8.17
C GLY A 106 16.88 -1.93 9.08
N THR A 107 16.20 -0.91 9.58
CA THR A 107 15.01 -1.08 10.43
C THR A 107 13.87 -0.17 9.99
N ILE A 108 12.65 -0.55 10.37
CA ILE A 108 11.46 0.27 10.22
C ILE A 108 10.82 0.49 11.59
N ALA A 109 10.31 1.69 11.83
CA ALA A 109 9.41 2.00 12.92
C ALA A 109 8.12 2.61 12.34
N LEU A 110 6.98 2.15 12.84
CA LEU A 110 5.68 2.61 12.32
C LEU A 110 5.40 4.02 12.85
N THR A 111 4.89 4.86 11.98
CA THR A 111 4.30 6.15 12.34
C THR A 111 3.02 6.32 11.54
N ASN A 112 2.15 7.24 11.97
CA ASN A 112 0.89 7.45 11.26
C ASN A 112 1.14 7.90 9.81
N GLY A 113 0.78 7.04 8.85
CA GLY A 113 0.86 7.32 7.42
C GLY A 113 2.25 7.24 6.82
N ALA A 114 3.21 6.61 7.50
CA ALA A 114 4.56 6.38 6.98
C ALA A 114 5.34 5.32 7.76
N LEU A 115 6.48 4.92 7.19
CA LEU A 115 7.54 4.21 7.89
C LEU A 115 8.69 5.16 8.19
N ASN A 116 9.16 5.20 9.43
CA ASN A 116 10.49 5.70 9.76
C ASN A 116 11.50 4.61 9.41
N VAL A 117 12.25 4.80 8.34
CA VAL A 117 13.27 3.85 7.88
C VAL A 117 14.64 4.30 8.37
N THR A 118 15.39 3.38 8.97
CA THR A 118 16.77 3.63 9.43
C THR A 118 17.72 2.75 8.63
N PRO A 119 18.64 3.33 7.83
CA PRO A 119 19.63 2.55 7.11
C PRO A 119 20.55 1.75 8.04
N ASP A 120 21.05 0.61 7.56
CA ASP A 120 22.08 -0.16 8.25
C ASP A 120 23.48 0.48 8.12
N SER A 121 24.52 -0.22 8.59
CA SER A 121 25.91 0.22 8.47
C SER A 121 26.42 0.36 7.03
N ALA A 122 25.77 -0.31 6.07
CA ALA A 122 26.02 -0.17 4.65
C ALA A 122 25.21 0.97 4.01
N ARG A 123 24.48 1.76 4.82
CA ARG A 123 23.57 2.83 4.39
C ARG A 123 22.45 2.31 3.47
N ARG A 124 21.96 1.10 3.76
CA ARG A 124 20.88 0.46 3.01
C ARG A 124 19.65 0.21 3.88
N VAL A 125 18.48 0.36 3.26
CA VAL A 125 17.23 -0.24 3.74
C VAL A 125 16.71 -1.17 2.66
N THR A 126 16.41 -2.41 3.01
CA THR A 126 15.77 -3.37 2.11
C THR A 126 14.45 -3.79 2.69
N LEU A 127 13.36 -3.60 1.95
CA LEU A 127 12.01 -3.98 2.36
C LEU A 127 11.44 -5.04 1.41
N ARG A 128 10.78 -6.05 1.96
CA ARG A 128 9.97 -7.01 1.20
C ARG A 128 8.50 -6.69 1.34
N SER A 129 7.77 -6.73 0.23
CA SER A 129 6.32 -6.64 0.25
C SER A 129 5.67 -7.88 0.87
N PRO A 130 4.36 -7.86 1.16
CA PRO A 130 3.58 -9.07 1.34
C PRO A 130 3.70 -9.99 0.11
N ARG A 131 3.46 -11.29 0.33
CA ARG A 131 3.32 -12.30 -0.74
C ARG A 131 1.93 -12.26 -1.36
N GLY A 132 1.73 -13.01 -2.44
CA GLY A 132 0.44 -13.13 -3.10
C GLY A 132 0.03 -11.84 -3.80
N LEU A 133 1.00 -11.05 -4.28
CA LEU A 133 0.72 -9.83 -5.00
C LEU A 133 -0.22 -10.08 -6.20
N PRO A 134 -1.07 -9.10 -6.53
CA PRO A 134 -2.02 -9.27 -7.62
C PRO A 134 -1.29 -9.41 -8.97
N PRO A 135 -1.85 -10.15 -9.94
CA PRO A 135 -1.13 -10.49 -11.19
C PRO A 135 -0.59 -9.29 -11.98
N HIS A 136 -1.22 -8.12 -11.85
CA HIS A 136 -0.82 -6.91 -12.54
C HIS A 136 0.39 -6.18 -11.90
N ALA A 137 0.84 -6.58 -10.71
CA ALA A 137 2.05 -6.05 -10.07
C ALA A 137 3.27 -6.17 -10.99
N GLY A 138 3.40 -7.31 -11.68
CA GLY A 138 4.49 -7.58 -12.61
C GLY A 138 4.49 -6.75 -13.89
N ARG A 139 3.41 -6.01 -14.17
CA ARG A 139 3.25 -5.15 -15.36
C ARG A 139 3.41 -3.66 -15.07
N ALA A 140 3.74 -3.29 -13.83
CA ALA A 140 3.95 -1.90 -13.47
C ALA A 140 5.04 -1.27 -14.35
N ALA A 141 4.73 -0.13 -14.96
CA ALA A 141 5.64 0.62 -15.83
C ALA A 141 6.63 1.48 -15.03
N MET A 142 6.26 1.85 -13.81
CA MET A 142 7.02 2.74 -12.95
C MET A 142 6.77 2.40 -11.48
N PHE A 143 7.77 2.62 -10.65
CA PHE A 143 7.67 2.51 -9.20
C PHE A 143 7.88 3.89 -8.57
N ILE A 144 7.12 4.20 -7.54
CA ILE A 144 7.26 5.43 -6.74
C ILE A 144 7.65 5.04 -5.32
N VAL A 145 8.74 5.63 -4.83
CA VAL A 145 9.18 5.56 -3.44
C VAL A 145 8.94 6.91 -2.80
N GLY A 146 8.11 6.97 -1.76
CA GLY A 146 7.68 8.18 -1.05
C GLY A 146 8.74 8.82 -0.17
N LEU A 147 9.97 8.90 -0.67
CA LEU A 147 11.14 9.58 -0.10
C LEU A 147 11.52 10.73 -1.04
N ARG A 148 12.13 11.80 -0.51
CA ARG A 148 12.51 12.97 -1.32
C ARG A 148 14.00 13.27 -1.30
N GLU A 149 14.72 12.88 -0.25
CA GLU A 149 16.10 13.31 -0.02
C GLU A 149 16.98 12.16 0.50
N GLY A 150 18.27 12.29 0.26
CA GLY A 150 19.30 11.38 0.78
C GLY A 150 19.42 10.04 0.06
N LEU A 151 18.53 9.73 -0.88
CA LEU A 151 18.52 8.50 -1.66
C LEU A 151 19.56 8.59 -2.80
N THR A 152 20.45 7.61 -2.89
CA THR A 152 21.50 7.52 -3.91
C THR A 152 21.20 6.44 -4.95
N ARG A 153 20.42 5.42 -4.57
CA ARG A 153 19.96 4.35 -5.46
C ARG A 153 18.63 3.77 -5.01
N VAL A 154 17.83 3.35 -5.98
CA VAL A 154 16.66 2.50 -5.78
C VAL A 154 16.76 1.31 -6.70
N ARG A 155 16.60 0.11 -6.14
CA ARG A 155 16.43 -1.12 -6.90
C ARG A 155 15.14 -1.81 -6.47
N VAL A 156 14.31 -2.15 -7.45
CA VAL A 156 13.10 -2.94 -7.25
C VAL A 156 13.30 -4.28 -7.95
N SER A 157 13.18 -5.36 -7.18
CA SER A 157 13.27 -6.72 -7.66
C SER A 157 11.96 -7.45 -7.39
N GLY A 158 11.65 -8.46 -8.20
CA GLY A 158 10.47 -9.30 -8.04
C GLY A 158 10.79 -10.77 -8.25
N ARG A 159 10.09 -11.63 -7.51
CA ARG A 159 10.14 -13.09 -7.67
C ARG A 159 8.76 -13.66 -7.96
N GLN A 160 8.71 -14.78 -8.67
CA GLN A 160 7.46 -15.39 -9.15
C GLN A 160 6.85 -16.37 -8.14
N SER A 161 7.68 -16.94 -7.27
CA SER A 161 7.31 -17.82 -6.15
C SER A 161 8.34 -17.69 -5.04
N GLU A 162 8.20 -18.44 -3.95
CA GLU A 162 9.15 -18.45 -2.85
C GLU A 162 10.53 -19.01 -3.25
N GLU A 163 10.54 -20.01 -4.12
CA GLU A 163 11.72 -20.73 -4.60
C GLU A 163 12.37 -20.05 -5.81
N ALA A 164 11.65 -19.13 -6.46
CA ALA A 164 12.15 -18.42 -7.62
C ALA A 164 13.19 -17.35 -7.23
N ASP A 165 14.21 -17.19 -8.08
CA ASP A 165 15.20 -16.14 -7.94
C ASP A 165 14.59 -14.74 -8.09
N TRP A 166 15.25 -13.77 -7.46
CA TRP A 166 14.91 -12.36 -7.61
C TRP A 166 15.37 -11.83 -8.97
N SER A 167 14.42 -11.32 -9.75
CA SER A 167 14.69 -10.62 -11.01
C SER A 167 14.59 -9.12 -10.81
N VAL A 168 15.57 -8.36 -11.34
CA VAL A 168 15.54 -6.89 -11.25
C VAL A 168 14.46 -6.36 -12.19
N LEU A 169 13.53 -5.59 -11.64
CA LEU A 169 12.45 -4.94 -12.38
C LEU A 169 12.78 -3.49 -12.70
N ALA A 170 13.49 -2.81 -11.80
CA ALA A 170 13.92 -1.43 -11.94
C ALA A 170 15.19 -1.17 -11.13
N ASP A 171 16.09 -0.34 -11.64
CA ASP A 171 17.32 0.06 -10.96
C ASP A 171 17.69 1.46 -11.45
N ALA A 172 17.81 2.41 -10.53
CA ALA A 172 18.22 3.78 -10.83
C ALA A 172 19.11 4.34 -9.73
N SER A 173 20.05 5.18 -10.11
CA SER A 173 20.94 5.94 -9.24
C SER A 173 21.26 7.31 -9.84
N GLY A 174 21.76 8.22 -9.02
CA GLY A 174 22.14 9.58 -9.48
C GLY A 174 21.00 10.28 -10.21
N ASP A 175 21.28 10.86 -11.37
CA ASP A 175 20.32 11.65 -12.15
C ASP A 175 19.13 10.83 -12.70
N ALA A 176 19.21 9.49 -12.70
CA ALA A 176 18.09 8.64 -13.06
C ALA A 176 17.01 8.57 -11.97
N LEU A 177 17.31 9.01 -10.74
CA LEU A 177 16.33 9.16 -9.66
C LEU A 177 15.46 10.40 -9.88
N ARG A 178 14.37 10.24 -10.61
CA ARG A 178 13.51 11.36 -10.99
C ARG A 178 12.58 11.77 -9.83
N ALA A 179 12.82 12.94 -9.25
CA ALA A 179 11.93 13.50 -8.24
C ALA A 179 10.55 13.86 -8.80
N THR A 180 9.51 13.63 -7.99
CA THR A 180 8.11 13.98 -8.26
C THR A 180 7.46 14.52 -6.99
N THR A 181 6.26 15.07 -7.10
CA THR A 181 5.48 15.48 -5.91
C THR A 181 5.14 14.31 -4.98
N ALA A 182 5.12 13.07 -5.49
CA ALA A 182 4.82 11.86 -4.73
C ALA A 182 6.07 11.15 -4.19
N GLY A 183 7.29 11.63 -4.48
CA GLY A 183 8.57 11.00 -4.11
C GLY A 183 9.47 10.73 -5.32
N ILE A 184 10.38 9.77 -5.21
CA ILE A 184 11.27 9.38 -6.30
C ILE A 184 10.59 8.35 -7.21
N ALA A 185 10.60 8.62 -8.51
CA ALA A 185 10.09 7.75 -9.56
C ALA A 185 11.22 6.98 -10.24
N VAL A 186 11.02 5.67 -10.40
CA VAL A 186 11.96 4.77 -11.07
C VAL A 186 11.23 3.99 -12.15
N SER A 187 11.69 4.13 -13.39
CA SER A 187 11.12 3.42 -14.53
C SER A 187 11.47 1.94 -14.50
N ARG A 188 10.53 1.10 -14.92
CA ARG A 188 10.80 -0.32 -15.14
C ARG A 188 11.87 -0.47 -16.24
N SER A 189 12.79 -1.42 -16.06
CA SER A 189 13.71 -1.82 -17.12
C SER A 189 12.96 -2.44 -18.30
N VAL A 190 13.37 -2.09 -19.52
CA VAL A 190 12.83 -2.66 -20.76
C VAL A 190 13.12 -4.16 -20.87
N SER A 191 14.23 -4.63 -20.29
CA SER A 191 14.61 -6.04 -20.26
C SER A 191 13.94 -6.83 -19.13
N ALA A 192 13.20 -6.18 -18.23
CA ALA A 192 12.60 -6.86 -17.09
C ALA A 192 11.43 -7.76 -17.53
N PRO A 193 11.40 -9.03 -17.09
CA PRO A 193 10.39 -9.99 -17.53
C PRO A 193 8.98 -9.53 -17.11
N SER A 194 8.04 -9.47 -18.05
CA SER A 194 6.63 -9.20 -17.75
C SER A 194 5.92 -10.49 -17.32
N ALA A 195 6.23 -10.96 -16.11
CA ALA A 195 5.65 -12.16 -15.51
C ALA A 195 4.82 -11.83 -14.28
N LYS A 196 4.03 -12.79 -13.79
CA LYS A 196 3.40 -12.69 -12.47
C LYS A 196 4.50 -12.55 -11.42
N ILE A 197 4.38 -11.55 -10.55
CA ILE A 197 5.26 -11.35 -9.40
C ILE A 197 4.47 -11.69 -8.16
N ASP A 198 4.97 -12.62 -7.35
CA ASP A 198 4.37 -13.00 -6.06
C ASP A 198 4.78 -12.02 -4.96
N GLN A 199 6.02 -11.53 -5.00
CA GLN A 199 6.57 -10.65 -3.99
C GLN A 199 7.60 -9.68 -4.59
N LEU A 200 7.64 -8.46 -4.05
CA LEU A 200 8.61 -7.42 -4.39
C LEU A 200 9.65 -7.28 -3.27
N ARG A 201 10.86 -6.88 -3.67
CA ARG A 201 11.94 -6.42 -2.81
C ARG A 201 12.36 -5.03 -3.28
N VAL A 202 12.41 -4.08 -2.36
CA VAL A 202 12.81 -2.70 -2.62
C VAL A 202 14.05 -2.40 -1.80
N GLU A 203 15.16 -2.21 -2.50
CA GLU A 203 16.45 -1.81 -1.91
C GLU A 203 16.62 -0.31 -2.11
N LEU A 204 16.87 0.39 -1.02
CA LEU A 204 17.08 1.83 -0.95
C LEU A 204 18.49 2.06 -0.39
N GLU A 205 19.36 2.71 -1.17
CA GLU A 205 20.69 3.13 -0.70
C GLU A 205 20.69 4.62 -0.44
N PHE A 206 21.39 5.03 0.62
CA PHE A 206 21.40 6.40 1.10
C PHE A 206 22.81 6.98 1.16
N ALA A 207 22.92 8.31 1.12
CA ALA A 207 24.18 9.03 1.26
C ALA A 207 24.77 8.88 2.68
N ASP A 208 23.89 8.83 3.68
CA ASP A 208 24.20 8.72 5.11
C ASP A 208 23.26 7.72 5.81
N ALA A 209 23.51 7.45 7.09
CA ALA A 209 22.71 6.49 7.89
C ALA A 209 21.59 7.17 8.70
N THR A 210 21.24 8.41 8.39
CA THR A 210 20.24 9.15 9.17
C THR A 210 18.84 8.65 8.81
N PRO A 211 17.93 8.45 9.81
CA PRO A 211 16.57 8.01 9.55
C PRO A 211 15.81 8.93 8.57
N ARG A 212 14.88 8.34 7.82
CA ARG A 212 14.02 9.04 6.84
C ARG A 212 12.58 8.54 6.91
N ILE A 213 11.66 9.36 6.42
CA ILE A 213 10.23 9.04 6.38
C ILE A 213 9.86 8.52 4.99
N LEU A 214 9.53 7.23 4.89
CA LEU A 214 8.97 6.61 3.70
C LEU A 214 7.44 6.68 3.77
N THR A 215 6.84 7.57 2.98
CA THR A 215 5.40 7.84 3.03
C THR A 215 4.54 6.93 2.15
N ARG A 216 5.16 6.23 1.18
CA ARG A 216 4.45 5.30 0.30
C ARG A 216 5.41 4.43 -0.52
N PHE A 217 4.90 3.31 -0.98
CA PHE A 217 5.37 2.62 -2.18
C PHE A 217 4.20 2.47 -3.16
N ALA A 218 4.43 2.76 -4.43
CA ALA A 218 3.42 2.53 -5.46
C ALA A 218 4.03 1.86 -6.70
N ALA A 219 3.28 0.91 -7.26
CA ALA A 219 3.61 0.27 -8.54
C ALA A 219 2.57 0.74 -9.57
N ILE A 220 2.98 1.66 -10.44
CA ILE A 220 2.12 2.41 -11.34
C ILE A 220 1.90 1.63 -12.63
N GLN A 221 0.63 1.41 -12.98
CA GLN A 221 0.29 0.81 -14.27
C GLN A 221 0.48 1.81 -15.41
N PRO A 222 0.83 1.34 -16.63
CA PRO A 222 0.80 2.20 -17.81
C PRO A 222 -0.59 2.84 -17.95
N LYS A 223 -0.63 4.11 -18.36
CA LYS A 223 -1.89 4.75 -18.73
C LYS A 223 -2.40 4.09 -20.00
N PHE A 224 -3.67 3.69 -20.00
CA PHE A 224 -4.39 3.26 -21.20
C PHE A 224 -4.68 4.46 -22.09
#